data_AF-C9KJG0-F1
#
_entry.id   AF-C9KJG0-F1
#
_cell.length_a   1.000
_cell.length_b   1.000
_cell.length_c   1.000
_cell.angle_alpha   90.00
_cell.angle_beta   90.00
_cell.angle_gamma   90.00
#
_symmetry.space_group_name_H-M   'P 1'
#
loop_
_entity.id
_entity.type
_entity.pdbx_description
1 polymer ?
#
loop_
_entity_poly.entity_id
_entity_poly.type
_entity_poly.pdbx_seq_one_letter_code
_entity_poly.pdbx_strand_id
1 'polypeptide(L)'
;MAIDTFTLIPYGKVKISYAWSSDEYESENGTKLYRRKRIHAKKTYSFTIQGIREDMDKLMDFYNAHHGQLDPFFFEYDGIKDLCYFSSTLAVKQTVAMKEIQMFSCDVALEVKAQSVSYPDASTDDILPSPYKDFTRTIDWNVQVLEMGATDRRAKSDRKHEKLNATWSGLKPERDTMINLFNSHCRVPLKMEYDHNTISVILPDTMEITDYREGHNIVGYECQMEVTIV
;
A
#
# COMPACT_ATOMS: atom_id res chain seq x y z
N MET A 1 -19.65 13.29 -21.83
CA MET A 1 -18.40 14.06 -21.67
C MET A 1 -17.28 13.07 -21.52
N ALA A 2 -16.16 13.25 -22.22
CA ALA A 2 -14.98 12.44 -22.02
C ALA A 2 -14.38 12.81 -20.65
N ILE A 3 -14.01 11.81 -19.85
CA ILE A 3 -13.33 12.05 -18.57
C ILE A 3 -11.86 12.33 -18.91
N ASP A 4 -11.34 13.46 -18.42
CA ASP A 4 -9.96 13.89 -18.67
C ASP A 4 -8.92 12.95 -18.02
N THR A 5 -7.69 13.03 -18.51
CA THR A 5 -6.58 12.17 -18.05
C THR A 5 -5.46 13.03 -17.47
N PHE A 6 -4.98 12.66 -16.29
CA PHE A 6 -3.86 13.30 -15.61
C PHE A 6 -2.53 12.89 -16.27
N THR A 7 -1.82 13.87 -16.85
CA THR A 7 -0.64 13.63 -17.70
C THR A 7 0.69 13.96 -17.05
N LEU A 8 0.70 14.58 -15.87
CA LEU A 8 1.95 14.95 -15.20
C LEU A 8 2.64 13.71 -14.62
N ILE A 9 3.94 13.60 -14.92
CA ILE A 9 4.73 12.41 -14.58
C ILE A 9 5.25 12.54 -13.15
N PRO A 10 5.02 11.53 -12.29
CA PRO A 10 5.63 11.47 -10.97
C PRO A 10 7.16 11.51 -11.02
N TYR A 11 7.78 12.27 -10.11
CA TYR A 11 9.24 12.36 -9.98
C TYR A 11 9.75 11.46 -8.85
N GLY A 12 10.78 10.66 -9.14
CA GLY A 12 11.52 9.88 -8.14
C GLY A 12 10.73 8.68 -7.61
N LYS A 13 9.91 8.88 -6.57
CA LYS A 13 9.21 7.79 -5.86
C LYS A 13 7.71 7.88 -6.04
N VAL A 14 7.08 6.73 -6.27
CA VAL A 14 5.62 6.59 -6.26
C VAL A 14 5.25 5.57 -5.21
N LYS A 15 4.46 6.00 -4.24
CA LYS A 15 3.89 5.13 -3.21
C LYS A 15 2.53 4.65 -3.66
N ILE A 16 2.30 3.35 -3.55
CA ILE A 16 1.03 2.70 -3.87
C ILE A 16 0.61 1.93 -2.63
N SER A 17 -0.49 2.35 -2.02
CA SER A 17 -0.99 1.71 -0.81
C SER A 17 -2.25 0.93 -1.13
N TYR A 18 -2.33 -0.28 -0.60
CA TYR A 18 -3.47 -1.18 -0.69
C TYR A 18 -4.01 -1.44 0.73
N ALA A 19 -5.32 -1.33 0.91
CA ALA A 19 -5.98 -1.58 2.19
C ALA A 19 -7.27 -2.38 2.03
N TRP A 20 -7.33 -3.56 2.62
CA TRP A 20 -8.56 -4.36 2.64
C TRP A 20 -9.62 -3.77 3.58
N SER A 21 -9.19 -3.07 4.64
CA SER A 21 -10.07 -2.54 5.70
C SER A 21 -11.09 -3.60 6.14
N SER A 22 -10.61 -4.80 6.44
CA SER A 22 -11.46 -5.89 6.91
C SER A 22 -11.84 -5.63 8.35
N ASP A 23 -13.01 -5.04 8.57
CA ASP A 23 -13.61 -4.99 9.91
C ASP A 23 -14.00 -6.42 10.30
N GLU A 24 -13.26 -7.00 11.24
CA GLU A 24 -13.64 -8.23 11.92
C GLU A 24 -14.50 -7.86 13.13
N TYR A 25 -15.72 -8.37 13.15
CA TYR A 25 -16.54 -8.38 14.36
C TYR A 25 -16.42 -9.76 15.00
N GLU A 26 -15.78 -9.81 16.16
CA GLU A 26 -15.84 -10.95 17.07
C GLU A 26 -17.13 -10.84 17.89
N SER A 27 -18.04 -11.81 17.75
CA SER A 27 -19.21 -11.88 18.63
C SER A 27 -18.83 -12.47 19.99
N GLU A 28 -19.56 -12.10 21.05
CA GLU A 28 -19.31 -12.39 22.48
C GLU A 28 -18.98 -13.86 22.85
N ASN A 29 -19.19 -14.82 21.95
CA ASN A 29 -18.95 -16.25 22.19
C ASN A 29 -17.75 -16.84 21.43
N GLY A 30 -16.86 -16.03 20.85
CA GLY A 30 -15.56 -16.47 20.29
C GLY A 30 -15.61 -17.51 19.15
N THR A 31 -16.81 -17.80 18.63
CA THR A 31 -17.06 -18.96 17.73
C THR A 31 -17.56 -18.56 16.35
N LYS A 32 -18.01 -17.33 16.15
CA LYS A 32 -18.44 -16.82 14.85
C LYS A 32 -17.84 -15.44 14.57
N LEU A 33 -17.02 -15.41 13.54
CA LEU A 33 -16.46 -14.21 12.93
C LEU A 33 -17.33 -13.84 11.72
N TYR A 34 -18.03 -12.70 11.79
CA TYR A 34 -18.71 -12.15 10.63
C TYR A 34 -17.73 -11.22 9.91
N ARG A 35 -17.38 -11.59 8.67
CA ARG A 35 -16.38 -10.89 7.89
C ARG A 35 -17.02 -10.21 6.69
N ARG A 36 -17.02 -8.88 6.67
CA ARG A 36 -17.30 -8.14 5.44
C ARG A 36 -16.02 -8.12 4.61
N LYS A 37 -15.95 -8.98 3.59
CA LYS A 37 -14.82 -9.00 2.66
C LYS A 37 -15.09 -8.03 1.50
N ARG A 38 -14.17 -7.11 1.22
CA ARG A 38 -14.21 -6.35 -0.04
C ARG A 38 -13.89 -7.30 -1.21
N ILE A 39 -14.34 -6.95 -2.41
CA ILE A 39 -13.95 -7.67 -3.64
C ILE A 39 -12.50 -7.32 -4.01
N HIS A 40 -12.11 -6.05 -3.81
CA HIS A 40 -10.75 -5.56 -4.01
C HIS A 40 -10.31 -4.67 -2.85
N ALA A 41 -9.01 -4.62 -2.58
CA ALA A 41 -8.45 -3.65 -1.64
C ALA A 41 -8.73 -2.21 -2.12
N LYS A 42 -8.83 -1.24 -1.21
CA LYS A 42 -8.73 0.18 -1.58
C LYS A 42 -7.32 0.47 -2.04
N LYS A 43 -7.18 1.20 -3.15
CA LYS A 43 -5.89 1.57 -3.73
C LYS A 43 -5.74 3.09 -3.70
N THR A 44 -4.56 3.55 -3.28
CA THR A 44 -4.20 4.96 -3.28
C THR A 44 -2.81 5.14 -3.89
N TYR A 45 -2.61 6.24 -4.60
CA TYR A 45 -1.30 6.66 -5.10
C TYR A 45 -0.84 7.88 -4.31
N SER A 46 0.45 7.97 -4.01
CA SER A 46 1.07 9.18 -3.46
C SER A 46 2.42 9.40 -4.11
N PHE A 47 2.65 10.58 -4.66
CA PHE A 47 3.88 10.91 -5.37
C PHE A 47 4.14 12.41 -5.41
N THR A 48 5.36 12.79 -5.75
CA THR A 48 5.74 14.20 -5.90
C THR A 48 5.83 14.54 -7.39
N ILE A 49 5.34 15.71 -7.77
CA ILE A 49 5.56 16.32 -9.09
C ILE A 49 6.49 17.50 -8.90
N GLN A 50 7.41 17.67 -9.84
CA GLN A 50 8.33 18.80 -9.90
C GLN A 50 8.40 19.30 -11.35
N GLY A 51 8.62 20.60 -11.52
CA GLY A 51 8.73 21.19 -12.85
C GLY A 51 8.90 22.70 -12.82
N ILE A 52 8.71 23.30 -13.99
CA ILE A 52 8.77 24.75 -14.18
C ILE A 52 7.37 25.38 -14.06
N ARG A 53 7.28 26.70 -14.23
CA ARG A 53 6.01 27.43 -14.10
C ARG A 53 4.89 26.89 -15.00
N GLU A 54 5.20 26.55 -16.25
CA GLU A 54 4.18 26.03 -17.18
C GLU A 54 3.53 24.73 -16.67
N ASP A 55 4.30 23.86 -16.02
CA ASP A 55 3.79 22.60 -15.48
C ASP A 55 2.99 22.81 -14.19
N MET A 56 3.36 23.84 -13.42
CA MET A 56 2.58 24.28 -12.26
C MET A 56 1.21 24.81 -12.70
N ASP A 57 1.17 25.67 -13.71
CA ASP A 57 -0.06 26.25 -14.23
C ASP A 57 -0.97 25.14 -14.78
N LYS A 58 -0.42 24.16 -15.53
CA LYS A 58 -1.15 22.96 -15.96
C LYS A 58 -1.73 22.15 -14.80
N LEU A 59 -0.96 21.94 -13.71
CA LEU A 59 -1.43 21.20 -12.54
C LEU A 59 -2.62 21.91 -11.88
N MET A 60 -2.51 23.24 -11.71
CA MET A 60 -3.53 24.04 -11.07
C MET A 60 -4.79 24.15 -11.92
N ASP A 61 -4.65 24.33 -13.23
CA ASP A 61 -5.77 24.34 -14.17
C ASP A 61 -6.51 23.00 -14.16
N PHE A 62 -5.77 21.88 -14.18
CA PHE A 62 -6.35 20.54 -14.08
C PHE A 62 -7.10 20.34 -12.75
N TYR A 63 -6.49 20.71 -11.62
CA TYR A 63 -7.11 20.61 -10.30
C TYR A 63 -8.41 21.43 -10.22
N ASN A 64 -8.40 22.66 -10.73
CA ASN A 64 -9.56 23.54 -10.72
C ASN A 64 -10.66 23.07 -11.69
N ALA A 65 -10.30 22.54 -12.86
CA ALA A 65 -11.26 21.97 -13.81
C ALA A 65 -12.04 20.78 -13.22
N HIS A 66 -11.43 20.05 -12.29
CA HIS A 66 -12.08 18.97 -11.54
C HIS A 66 -12.66 19.40 -10.17
N HIS A 67 -12.84 20.72 -9.98
CA HIS A 67 -13.37 21.32 -8.76
C HIS A 67 -12.61 20.85 -7.49
N GLY A 68 -11.30 20.73 -7.63
CA GLY A 68 -10.40 20.25 -6.60
C GLY A 68 -10.50 18.74 -6.40
N GLN A 69 -11.30 18.30 -5.43
CA GLN A 69 -11.41 16.88 -5.05
C GLN A 69 -12.74 16.25 -5.49
N LEU A 70 -13.63 17.04 -6.10
CA LEU A 70 -15.02 16.63 -6.32
C LEU A 70 -15.15 15.69 -7.52
N ASP A 71 -14.53 16.02 -8.64
CA ASP A 71 -14.73 15.29 -9.90
C ASP A 71 -13.63 14.26 -10.15
N PRO A 72 -13.99 13.08 -10.69
CA PRO A 72 -13.01 12.06 -11.00
C PRO A 72 -12.32 12.31 -12.33
N PHE A 73 -11.11 11.78 -12.45
CA PHE A 73 -10.30 11.82 -13.67
C PHE A 73 -9.53 10.51 -13.83
N PHE A 74 -9.05 10.23 -15.04
CA PHE A 74 -8.21 9.07 -15.26
C PHE A 74 -6.76 9.36 -14.89
N PHE A 75 -6.13 8.41 -14.20
CA PHE A 75 -4.69 8.40 -13.98
C PHE A 75 -4.13 7.12 -14.57
N GLU A 76 -3.17 7.25 -15.49
CA GLU A 76 -2.48 6.12 -16.08
C GLU A 76 -1.13 5.92 -15.39
N TYR A 77 -0.95 4.75 -14.79
CA TYR A 77 0.28 4.37 -14.13
C TYR A 77 0.63 2.94 -14.47
N ASP A 78 1.85 2.72 -14.97
CA ASP A 78 2.37 1.39 -15.31
C ASP A 78 1.48 0.63 -16.34
N GLY A 79 0.90 1.36 -17.29
CA GLY A 79 -0.03 0.81 -18.30
C GLY A 79 -1.44 0.51 -17.77
N ILE A 80 -1.71 0.80 -16.49
CA ILE A 80 -3.03 0.64 -15.87
C ILE A 80 -3.70 2.01 -15.79
N LYS A 81 -4.91 2.11 -16.35
CA LYS A 81 -5.72 3.34 -16.32
C LYS A 81 -6.78 3.23 -15.23
N ASP A 82 -6.56 3.92 -14.13
CA ASP A 82 -7.47 3.95 -12.98
C ASP A 82 -8.30 5.25 -12.96
N LEU A 83 -9.56 5.16 -12.52
CA LEU A 83 -10.40 6.33 -12.28
C LEU A 83 -10.17 6.81 -10.84
N CYS A 84 -9.67 8.03 -10.68
CA CYS A 84 -9.15 8.58 -9.44
C CYS A 84 -9.84 9.89 -9.04
N TYR A 85 -9.76 10.22 -7.75
CA TYR A 85 -9.98 11.56 -7.21
C TYR A 85 -8.70 12.06 -6.56
N PHE A 86 -8.53 13.39 -6.50
CA PHE A 86 -7.57 13.96 -5.56
C PHE A 86 -8.04 13.67 -4.13
N SER A 87 -7.19 13.04 -3.32
CA SER A 87 -7.51 12.68 -1.94
C SER A 87 -7.28 13.82 -0.95
N SER A 88 -6.56 14.86 -1.36
CA SER A 88 -6.19 16.00 -0.53
C SER A 88 -6.04 17.27 -1.35
N THR A 89 -6.01 18.42 -0.66
CA THR A 89 -5.76 19.72 -1.28
C THR A 89 -4.31 19.82 -1.71
N LEU A 90 -4.07 20.34 -2.91
CA LEU A 90 -2.71 20.53 -3.41
C LEU A 90 -1.99 21.63 -2.62
N ALA A 91 -0.81 21.30 -2.09
CA ALA A 91 0.07 22.23 -1.41
C ALA A 91 1.32 22.48 -2.27
N VAL A 92 1.22 23.42 -3.21
CA VAL A 92 2.29 23.75 -4.14
C VAL A 92 3.39 24.56 -3.45
N LYS A 93 4.62 24.04 -3.44
CA LYS A 93 5.82 24.73 -2.96
C LYS A 93 6.54 25.35 -4.15
N GLN A 94 6.81 26.65 -4.10
CA GLN A 94 7.47 27.39 -5.18
C GLN A 94 8.87 27.84 -4.76
N THR A 95 9.84 27.66 -5.64
CA THR A 95 11.18 28.25 -5.52
C THR A 95 11.24 29.47 -6.41
N VAL A 96 11.46 30.64 -5.81
CA VAL A 96 11.49 31.93 -6.50
C VAL A 96 12.90 32.50 -6.45
N ALA A 97 13.43 32.92 -7.60
CA ALA A 97 14.67 33.70 -7.66
C ALA A 97 14.47 34.88 -8.59
N MET A 98 15.08 36.03 -8.26
CA MET A 98 14.93 37.27 -9.02
C MET A 98 13.45 37.69 -9.27
N LYS A 99 12.55 37.36 -8.33
CA LYS A 99 11.08 37.58 -8.42
C LYS A 99 10.36 36.72 -9.47
N GLU A 100 11.03 35.73 -10.04
CA GLU A 100 10.45 34.76 -10.97
C GLU A 100 10.40 33.36 -10.35
N ILE A 101 9.34 32.61 -10.66
CA ILE A 101 9.22 31.21 -10.23
C ILE A 101 10.18 30.39 -11.09
N GLN A 102 11.21 29.84 -10.47
CA GLN A 102 12.18 28.99 -11.15
C GLN A 102 11.75 27.52 -11.17
N MET A 103 11.13 27.05 -10.09
CA MET A 103 10.74 25.66 -9.93
C MET A 103 9.56 25.54 -8.99
N PHE A 104 8.77 24.48 -9.13
CA PHE A 104 7.79 24.09 -8.12
C PHE A 104 7.95 22.62 -7.75
N SER A 105 7.40 22.27 -6.58
CA SER A 105 7.19 20.90 -6.16
C SER A 105 5.83 20.79 -5.48
N CYS A 106 5.08 19.72 -5.77
CA CYS A 106 3.81 19.43 -5.14
C CYS A 106 3.70 17.94 -4.83
N ASP A 107 3.31 17.61 -3.61
CA ASP A 107 2.94 16.26 -3.23
C ASP A 107 1.47 16.03 -3.64
N VAL A 108 1.23 14.96 -4.39
CA VAL A 108 -0.08 14.59 -4.93
C VAL A 108 -0.45 13.23 -4.37
N ALA A 109 -1.65 13.15 -3.80
CA ALA A 109 -2.23 11.91 -3.33
C ALA A 109 -3.58 11.66 -4.00
N LEU A 110 -3.77 10.47 -4.55
CA LEU A 110 -4.95 10.07 -5.32
C LEU A 110 -5.64 8.87 -4.66
N GLU A 111 -6.97 8.88 -4.61
CA GLU A 111 -7.78 7.72 -4.24
C GLU A 111 -8.41 7.10 -5.49
N VAL A 112 -8.24 5.79 -5.66
CA VAL A 112 -8.84 5.04 -6.78
C VAL A 112 -10.29 4.71 -6.45
N LYS A 113 -11.23 5.15 -7.29
CA LYS A 113 -12.67 4.92 -7.11
C LYS A 113 -13.04 3.44 -7.23
N ALA A 114 -12.52 2.79 -8.26
CA ALA A 114 -12.71 1.39 -8.54
C ALA A 114 -11.49 0.87 -9.30
N GLN A 115 -10.96 -0.26 -8.85
CA GLN A 115 -9.91 -0.96 -9.58
C GLN A 115 -10.54 -1.74 -10.74
N SER A 116 -9.99 -1.61 -11.95
CA SER A 116 -10.44 -2.37 -13.13
C SER A 116 -9.70 -3.69 -13.31
N VAL A 117 -8.68 -3.95 -12.51
CA VAL A 117 -7.79 -5.11 -12.63
C VAL A 117 -8.39 -6.34 -11.95
N SER A 118 -8.47 -7.44 -12.67
CA SER A 118 -8.80 -8.76 -12.11
C SER A 118 -7.54 -9.41 -11.53
N TYR A 119 -7.66 -9.99 -10.34
CA TYR A 119 -6.59 -10.74 -9.69
C TYR A 119 -6.92 -12.24 -9.70
N PRO A 120 -5.90 -13.11 -9.70
CA PRO A 120 -6.11 -14.56 -9.63
C PRO A 120 -6.82 -14.96 -8.33
N ASP A 121 -7.45 -16.13 -8.34
CA ASP A 121 -7.98 -16.75 -7.12
C ASP A 121 -6.82 -17.17 -6.21
N ALA A 122 -7.00 -17.00 -4.89
CA ALA A 122 -5.99 -17.36 -3.91
C ALA A 122 -5.84 -18.88 -3.78
N SER A 123 -4.60 -19.37 -3.71
CA SER A 123 -4.26 -20.76 -3.41
C SER A 123 -3.37 -20.86 -2.18
N THR A 124 -3.64 -21.82 -1.30
CA THR A 124 -2.77 -22.09 -0.15
C THR A 124 -1.39 -22.62 -0.53
N ASP A 125 -1.20 -22.97 -1.81
CA ASP A 125 0.08 -23.39 -2.36
C ASP A 125 0.90 -22.22 -2.95
N ASP A 126 0.33 -21.02 -3.00
CA ASP A 126 1.05 -19.83 -3.47
C ASP A 126 2.20 -19.49 -2.53
N ILE A 127 3.30 -19.00 -3.12
CA ILE A 127 4.57 -18.79 -2.42
C ILE A 127 4.88 -17.30 -2.35
N LEU A 128 5.03 -16.77 -1.13
CA LEU A 128 5.61 -15.45 -0.89
C LEU A 128 7.09 -15.49 -1.26
N PRO A 129 7.56 -14.55 -2.09
CA PRO A 129 8.99 -14.35 -2.27
C PRO A 129 9.69 -14.15 -0.92
N SER A 130 10.92 -14.63 -0.79
CA SER A 130 11.71 -14.41 0.42
C SER A 130 11.99 -12.93 0.62
N PRO A 131 11.96 -12.42 1.87
CA PRO A 131 12.33 -11.05 2.16
C PRO A 131 13.80 -10.79 1.86
N TYR A 132 14.13 -9.53 1.62
CA TYR A 132 15.49 -9.06 1.38
C TYR A 132 16.11 -8.51 2.68
N LYS A 133 17.40 -8.82 2.93
CA LYS A 133 18.17 -8.40 4.12
C LYS A 133 17.59 -8.92 5.45
N ASP A 134 17.91 -8.21 6.54
CA ASP A 134 17.56 -8.54 7.90
C ASP A 134 16.05 -8.41 8.13
N PHE A 135 15.48 -9.38 8.85
CA PHE A 135 14.10 -9.36 9.29
C PHE A 135 14.03 -9.51 10.81
N THR A 136 12.97 -8.97 11.41
CA THR A 136 12.73 -9.09 12.85
C THR A 136 11.60 -10.10 13.07
N ARG A 137 11.89 -11.17 13.80
CA ARG A 137 10.87 -12.11 14.28
C ARG A 137 10.48 -11.75 15.70
N THR A 138 9.19 -11.57 15.93
CA THR A 138 8.63 -11.31 17.25
C THR A 138 7.73 -12.47 17.64
N ILE A 139 7.88 -12.96 18.87
CA ILE A 139 7.05 -14.02 19.45
C ILE A 139 6.38 -13.44 20.68
N ASP A 140 5.06 -13.41 20.69
CA ASP A 140 4.25 -12.88 21.79
C ASP A 140 3.28 -13.94 22.33
N TRP A 141 3.28 -14.15 23.63
CA TRP A 141 2.33 -15.02 24.34
C TRP A 141 1.12 -14.24 24.88
N ASN A 142 1.03 -12.94 24.58
CA ASN A 142 -0.01 -12.02 25.01
C ASN A 142 -0.22 -12.09 26.54
N VAL A 143 0.87 -11.94 27.28
CA VAL A 143 0.86 -12.06 28.75
C VAL A 143 0.40 -10.74 29.36
N GLN A 144 -0.68 -10.78 30.15
CA GLN A 144 -1.12 -9.65 30.94
C GLN A 144 -0.35 -9.58 32.25
N VAL A 145 0.28 -8.43 32.50
CA VAL A 145 0.78 -8.04 33.83
C VAL A 145 -0.36 -7.35 34.55
N LEU A 146 -0.78 -7.91 35.69
CA LEU A 146 -2.00 -7.48 36.37
C LEU A 146 -1.83 -6.10 37.03
N GLU A 147 -0.64 -5.77 37.57
CA GLU A 147 -0.26 -4.45 38.09
C GLU A 147 1.26 -4.21 38.02
N MET A 148 1.71 -2.95 37.88
CA MET A 148 3.14 -2.60 37.95
C MET A 148 3.70 -2.90 39.35
N GLY A 149 4.48 -3.98 39.47
CA GLY A 149 5.07 -4.43 40.75
C GLY A 149 4.52 -5.77 41.27
N ALA A 150 3.48 -6.32 40.66
CA ALA A 150 2.99 -7.66 40.97
C ALA A 150 3.86 -8.74 40.30
N THR A 151 4.14 -9.84 41.03
CA THR A 151 4.81 -11.04 40.50
C THR A 151 3.90 -11.89 39.61
N ASP A 152 2.59 -11.72 39.72
CA ASP A 152 1.61 -12.56 39.04
C ASP A 152 1.37 -12.10 37.60
N ARG A 153 1.57 -13.03 36.68
CA ARG A 153 1.40 -12.84 35.23
C ARG A 153 0.42 -13.89 34.72
N ARG A 154 -0.51 -13.49 33.85
CA ARG A 154 -1.49 -14.42 33.25
C ARG A 154 -1.38 -14.41 31.72
N ALA A 155 -1.31 -15.59 31.11
CA ALA A 155 -1.41 -15.70 29.65
C ALA A 155 -2.86 -15.38 29.20
N LYS A 156 -3.02 -14.48 28.22
CA LYS A 156 -4.33 -14.24 27.58
C LYS A 156 -4.58 -15.13 26.37
N SER A 157 -3.57 -15.83 25.86
CA SER A 157 -3.68 -16.71 24.71
C SER A 157 -3.08 -18.09 25.02
N ASP A 158 -3.72 -19.14 24.50
CA ASP A 158 -3.24 -20.52 24.59
C ASP A 158 -2.20 -20.84 23.50
N ARG A 159 -1.91 -19.88 22.60
CA ARG A 159 -0.95 -20.04 21.50
C ARG A 159 -0.05 -18.82 21.38
N LYS A 160 1.21 -19.06 21.04
CA LYS A 160 2.14 -17.99 20.66
C LYS A 160 1.67 -17.32 19.37
N HIS A 161 1.67 -15.99 19.36
CA HIS A 161 1.48 -15.18 18.18
C HIS A 161 2.85 -14.83 17.63
N GLU A 162 3.12 -15.25 16.41
CA GLU A 162 4.40 -15.01 15.76
C GLU A 162 4.23 -14.03 14.60
N LYS A 163 5.11 -13.02 14.57
CA LYS A 163 5.13 -11.99 13.55
C LYS A 163 6.52 -11.88 12.94
N LEU A 164 6.56 -11.66 11.64
CA LEU A 164 7.78 -11.39 10.89
C LEU A 164 7.65 -10.02 10.24
N ASN A 165 8.47 -9.08 10.69
CA ASN A 165 8.61 -7.77 10.05
C ASN A 165 9.82 -7.81 9.12
N ALA A 166 9.58 -7.65 7.83
CA ALA A 166 10.62 -7.73 6.83
C ALA A 166 10.39 -6.74 5.69
N THR A 167 11.44 -6.55 4.89
CA THR A 167 11.40 -5.71 3.70
C THR A 167 11.56 -6.58 2.46
N TRP A 168 10.67 -6.42 1.50
CA TRP A 168 10.75 -7.02 0.19
C TRP A 168 11.16 -5.94 -0.81
N SER A 169 12.15 -6.24 -1.64
CA SER A 169 12.63 -5.31 -2.66
C SER A 169 13.13 -6.08 -3.86
N GLY A 170 13.08 -5.45 -5.03
CA GLY A 170 13.57 -6.07 -6.26
C GLY A 170 13.09 -5.37 -7.52
N LEU A 171 12.82 -6.14 -8.57
CA LEU A 171 12.43 -5.62 -9.88
C LEU A 171 10.91 -5.65 -10.10
N LYS A 172 10.46 -5.05 -11.21
CA LYS A 172 9.04 -4.98 -11.58
C LYS A 172 8.30 -6.34 -11.57
N PRO A 173 8.84 -7.46 -12.09
CA PRO A 173 8.11 -8.74 -12.06
C PRO A 173 7.82 -9.25 -10.63
N GLU A 174 8.74 -9.02 -9.71
CA GLU A 174 8.57 -9.40 -8.30
C GLU A 174 7.57 -8.48 -7.59
N ARG A 175 7.61 -7.18 -7.92
CA ARG A 175 6.60 -6.19 -7.49
C ARG A 175 5.19 -6.60 -7.92
N ASP A 176 5.02 -6.97 -9.18
CA ASP A 176 3.72 -7.37 -9.73
C ASP A 176 3.22 -8.66 -9.08
N THR A 177 4.13 -9.61 -8.82
CA THR A 177 3.84 -10.82 -8.04
C THR A 177 3.34 -10.46 -6.63
N MET A 178 3.99 -9.53 -5.94
CA MET A 178 3.59 -9.08 -4.61
C MET A 178 2.19 -8.46 -4.60
N ILE A 179 1.88 -7.60 -5.57
CA ILE A 179 0.55 -6.99 -5.73
C ILE A 179 -0.51 -8.06 -5.98
N ASN A 180 -0.21 -9.03 -6.83
CA ASN A 180 -1.13 -10.13 -7.14
C ASN A 180 -1.40 -10.99 -5.91
N LEU A 181 -0.36 -11.36 -5.15
CA LEU A 181 -0.50 -12.11 -3.90
C LEU A 181 -1.34 -11.34 -2.88
N PHE A 182 -1.08 -10.04 -2.68
CA PHE A 182 -1.84 -9.24 -1.72
C PHE A 182 -3.32 -9.09 -2.11
N ASN A 183 -3.61 -8.85 -3.39
CA ASN A 183 -4.99 -8.65 -3.86
C ASN A 183 -5.78 -9.97 -4.01
N SER A 184 -5.10 -11.12 -4.09
CA SER A 184 -5.75 -12.44 -4.06
C SER A 184 -5.93 -12.94 -2.62
N HIS A 185 -4.89 -12.84 -1.78
CA HIS A 185 -4.82 -13.45 -0.44
C HIS A 185 -5.25 -12.49 0.67
N CYS A 186 -6.50 -12.04 0.63
CA CYS A 186 -7.11 -11.27 1.72
C CYS A 186 -7.26 -12.13 3.01
N ARG A 187 -6.17 -12.29 3.76
CA ARG A 187 -5.98 -13.20 4.91
C ARG A 187 -6.14 -14.69 4.61
N VAL A 188 -5.96 -15.10 3.36
CA VAL A 188 -5.80 -16.52 3.03
C VAL A 188 -4.33 -16.88 3.30
N PRO A 189 -4.03 -17.94 4.08
CA PRO A 189 -2.64 -18.33 4.31
C PRO A 189 -1.96 -18.72 3.01
N LEU A 190 -0.68 -18.36 2.90
CA LEU A 190 0.20 -18.72 1.79
C LEU A 190 1.55 -19.19 2.34
N LYS A 191 2.35 -19.83 1.51
CA LYS A 191 3.61 -20.44 1.92
C LYS A 191 4.75 -19.45 1.81
N MET A 192 5.72 -19.53 2.71
CA MET A 192 6.97 -18.79 2.63
C MET A 192 8.11 -19.70 3.04
N GLU A 193 9.21 -19.66 2.29
CA GLU A 193 10.44 -20.34 2.69
C GLU A 193 11.16 -19.52 3.75
N TYR A 194 11.46 -20.16 4.88
CA TYR A 194 12.10 -19.54 6.03
C TYR A 194 13.01 -20.58 6.70
N ASP A 195 14.31 -20.29 6.76
CA ASP A 195 15.31 -21.17 7.40
C ASP A 195 15.21 -22.63 6.91
N HIS A 196 15.23 -22.81 5.57
CA HIS A 196 15.07 -24.10 4.88
C HIS A 196 13.77 -24.86 5.18
N ASN A 197 12.79 -24.21 5.83
CA ASN A 197 11.49 -24.76 6.13
C ASN A 197 10.41 -23.95 5.42
N THR A 198 9.32 -24.61 5.03
CA THR A 198 8.13 -23.91 4.52
C THR A 198 7.21 -23.60 5.69
N ILE A 199 6.96 -22.32 5.93
CA ILE A 199 6.00 -21.85 6.93
C ILE A 199 4.76 -21.26 6.26
N SER A 200 3.62 -21.33 6.95
CA SER A 200 2.40 -20.67 6.51
C SER A 200 2.33 -19.26 7.10
N VAL A 201 2.05 -18.28 6.25
CA VAL A 201 1.96 -16.87 6.63
C VAL A 201 0.67 -16.25 6.13
N ILE A 202 0.17 -15.26 6.88
CA ILE A 202 -0.95 -14.41 6.51
C ILE A 202 -0.41 -12.99 6.26
N LEU A 203 -0.74 -12.44 5.09
CA LEU A 203 -0.45 -11.06 4.74
C LEU A 203 -1.25 -10.08 5.62
N PRO A 204 -0.71 -8.89 5.90
CA PRO A 204 -1.43 -7.86 6.66
C PRO A 204 -2.64 -7.33 5.90
N ASP A 205 -3.46 -6.54 6.59
CA ASP A 205 -4.63 -5.88 5.98
C ASP A 205 -4.26 -4.67 5.10
N THR A 206 -3.04 -4.16 5.27
CA THR A 206 -2.51 -3.01 4.54
C THR A 206 -1.12 -3.30 4.02
N MET A 207 -0.84 -2.89 2.79
CA MET A 207 0.48 -3.00 2.16
C MET A 207 0.81 -1.69 1.46
N GLU A 208 2.03 -1.18 1.64
CA GLU A 208 2.55 -0.02 0.90
C GLU A 208 3.76 -0.44 0.08
N ILE A 209 3.69 -0.17 -1.23
CA ILE A 209 4.78 -0.38 -2.17
C ILE A 209 5.32 0.98 -2.57
N THR A 210 6.63 1.16 -2.48
CA THR A 210 7.35 2.32 -3.01
C THR A 210 8.07 1.90 -4.29
N ASP A 211 7.56 2.37 -5.43
CA ASP A 211 8.22 2.23 -6.73
C ASP A 211 9.28 3.33 -6.90
N TYR A 212 10.50 2.93 -7.21
CA TYR A 212 11.61 3.81 -7.59
C TYR A 212 11.61 4.01 -9.10
N ARG A 213 11.68 5.26 -9.56
CA ARG A 213 11.54 5.61 -10.97
C ARG A 213 12.69 6.43 -11.51
N GLU A 214 12.99 6.16 -12.77
CA GLU A 214 13.80 7.00 -13.64
C GLU A 214 12.95 7.35 -14.88
N GLY A 215 12.34 8.56 -14.85
CA GLY A 215 11.37 8.97 -15.84
C GLY A 215 10.11 8.09 -15.83
N HIS A 216 9.80 7.47 -16.97
CA HIS A 216 8.62 6.60 -17.09
C HIS A 216 8.86 5.18 -16.55
N ASN A 217 10.11 4.76 -16.40
CA ASN A 217 10.45 3.38 -16.05
C ASN A 217 10.50 3.18 -14.54
N ILE A 218 9.98 2.03 -14.08
CA ILE A 218 10.16 1.55 -12.71
C ILE A 218 11.48 0.78 -12.68
N VAL A 219 12.46 1.31 -11.94
CA VAL A 219 13.81 0.71 -11.83
C VAL A 219 13.92 -0.26 -10.66
N GLY A 220 12.99 -0.18 -9.70
CA GLY A 220 12.89 -1.12 -8.59
C GLY A 220 11.71 -0.80 -7.68
N TYR A 221 11.47 -1.66 -6.70
CA TYR A 221 10.45 -1.43 -5.69
C TYR A 221 10.96 -1.81 -4.29
N GLU A 222 10.28 -1.27 -3.29
CA GLU A 222 10.46 -1.65 -1.89
C GLU A 222 9.09 -1.69 -1.20
N CYS A 223 8.87 -2.73 -0.40
CA CYS A 223 7.66 -2.97 0.35
C CYS A 223 8.05 -3.48 1.73
N GLN A 224 7.68 -2.75 2.77
CA GLN A 224 7.84 -3.22 4.15
C GLN A 224 6.49 -3.70 4.66
N MET A 225 6.45 -4.91 5.20
CA MET A 225 5.22 -5.45 5.78
C MET A 225 5.50 -6.35 6.98
N GLU A 226 4.50 -6.45 7.85
CA GLU A 226 4.47 -7.36 8.97
C GLU A 226 3.53 -8.52 8.64
N VAL A 227 4.09 -9.73 8.47
CA VAL A 227 3.32 -10.95 8.19
C VAL A 227 3.13 -11.75 9.47
N THR A 228 1.97 -12.40 9.61
CA THR A 228 1.67 -13.27 10.76
C THR A 228 1.94 -14.72 10.40
N ILE A 229 2.70 -15.45 11.21
CA ILE A 229 2.96 -16.88 11.02
C ILE A 229 1.81 -17.66 11.67
N VAL A 230 1.24 -18.63 10.95
CA VAL A 230 0.07 -19.44 11.35
C VAL A 230 0.40 -20.91 11.54
#